data_AF-A0A945CW66-F1
#
_entry.id   AF-A0A945CW66-F1
#
_cell.length_a   1.000
_cell.length_b   1.000
_cell.length_c   1.000
_cell.angle_alpha   90.00
_cell.angle_beta   90.00
_cell.angle_gamma   90.00
#
_symmetry.space_group_name_H-M   'P 1'
#
loop_
_entity.id
_entity.type
_entity.pdbx_description
1 polymer ?
#
loop_
_entity_poly.entity_id
_entity_poly.type
_entity_poly.pdbx_seq_one_letter_code
_entity_poly.pdbx_strand_id
1 'polypeptide(L)'
;MKRTTNRRARLPAEENDLSRRYLKMIEKWVRVGVDFFADWPERPNSGHFLSGCHWYGLETIGPAFALAVASTSNEFDGKTAGVSRDQLQEMAIKAVRYLCFTHDTGPEDCVRPDTGWGDPRNFGTKWGERGGGFFRESQCGRTTAPLTTICLLLRDRIDPETWSMVARVQADYADRFGSMPPRSGVYIDTQMEENGWTADGLVGAHLFLENHPETDAWEALSRRWMFSTCAAPQDAGNEAPLGDSTVRGLTHKTLTTLPDYWAENHGMVHPSYTAAGVYFSVHIGCRLRLLGRDLPPELLWNRQQIYENLKIVTDGGGYPQAVQGMDWPYLPSVGRESTHAAASVFFDDSEAATLQLRGLHHAELRQEGNGGYLVDPEIAKRTR
;
A
#
# COMPACT_ATOMS: atom_id res chain seq x y z
N MET A 1 -31.52 -4.31 -10.95
CA MET A 1 -31.62 -4.13 -9.47
C MET A 1 -30.78 -2.92 -9.11
N LYS A 2 -31.37 -1.80 -8.68
CA LYS A 2 -30.60 -0.59 -8.31
C LYS A 2 -29.80 -0.90 -7.03
N ARG A 3 -28.50 -1.17 -7.15
CA ARG A 3 -27.57 -1.28 -6.02
C ARG A 3 -27.50 0.09 -5.33
N THR A 4 -28.22 0.23 -4.22
CA THR A 4 -28.13 1.39 -3.32
C THR A 4 -26.90 1.20 -2.45
N THR A 5 -25.84 1.94 -2.77
CA THR A 5 -24.51 1.81 -2.14
C THR A 5 -24.38 2.75 -0.94
N ASN A 6 -24.85 2.34 0.24
CA ASN A 6 -24.25 2.85 1.48
C ASN A 6 -22.94 2.08 1.71
N ARG A 7 -21.94 2.38 0.86
CA ARG A 7 -20.69 1.63 0.74
C ARG A 7 -19.75 2.03 1.88
N ARG A 8 -19.75 1.23 2.94
CA ARG A 8 -18.92 1.43 4.13
C ARG A 8 -17.99 0.25 4.32
N ALA A 9 -16.80 0.52 4.84
CA ALA A 9 -15.92 -0.52 5.32
C ALA A 9 -16.55 -1.29 6.50
N ARG A 10 -16.29 -2.59 6.56
CA ARG A 10 -16.69 -3.50 7.63
C ARG A 10 -15.49 -3.72 8.53
N LEU A 11 -15.53 -3.12 9.72
CA LEU A 11 -14.52 -3.30 10.75
C LEU A 11 -15.09 -4.18 11.89
N PRO A 12 -14.24 -4.94 12.57
CA PRO A 12 -14.59 -5.53 13.86
C PRO A 12 -15.05 -4.44 14.85
N ALA A 13 -15.96 -4.79 15.76
CA ALA A 13 -16.47 -3.85 16.76
C ALA A 13 -15.46 -3.56 17.88
N GLU A 14 -14.53 -4.48 18.12
CA GLU A 14 -13.54 -4.44 19.19
C GLU A 14 -12.15 -4.72 18.64
N GLU A 15 -11.14 -4.12 19.27
CA GLU A 15 -9.75 -4.39 18.95
C GLU A 15 -9.30 -5.70 19.62
N ASN A 16 -8.50 -6.50 18.91
CA ASN A 16 -7.80 -7.63 19.51
C ASN A 16 -6.43 -7.17 20.07
N ASP A 17 -5.73 -8.05 20.77
CA ASP A 17 -4.44 -7.70 21.41
C ASP A 17 -3.42 -7.14 20.43
N LEU A 18 -3.37 -7.69 19.21
CA LEU A 18 -2.42 -7.27 18.19
C LEU A 18 -2.81 -5.92 17.57
N SER A 19 -4.08 -5.71 17.24
CA SER A 19 -4.55 -4.44 16.68
C SER A 19 -4.46 -3.30 17.69
N ARG A 20 -4.67 -3.57 19.00
CA ARG A 20 -4.39 -2.59 20.08
C ARG A 20 -2.92 -2.17 20.14
N ARG A 21 -1.98 -3.09 19.91
CA ARG A 21 -0.55 -2.76 19.86
C ARG A 21 -0.24 -1.83 18.70
N TYR A 22 -0.74 -2.13 17.50
CA TYR A 22 -0.59 -1.25 16.34
C TYR A 22 -1.28 0.11 16.56
N LEU A 23 -2.47 0.14 17.16
CA LEU A 23 -3.17 1.38 17.48
C LEU A 23 -2.34 2.28 18.40
N LYS A 24 -1.77 1.72 19.48
CA LYS A 24 -0.86 2.45 20.39
C LYS A 24 0.37 3.00 19.68
N MET A 25 0.94 2.24 18.75
CA MET A 25 2.05 2.75 17.93
C MET A 25 1.62 3.92 17.04
N ILE A 26 0.44 3.82 16.42
CA ILE A 26 -0.11 4.90 15.60
C ILE A 26 -0.40 6.12 16.49
N GLU A 27 -0.98 5.98 17.67
CA GLU A 27 -1.23 7.10 18.62
C GLU A 27 0.04 7.86 18.98
N LYS A 28 1.12 7.13 19.29
CA LYS A 28 2.44 7.72 19.57
C LYS A 28 3.00 8.47 18.36
N TRP A 29 2.84 7.89 17.16
CA TRP A 29 3.27 8.55 15.94
C TRP A 29 2.39 9.77 15.61
N VAL A 30 1.07 9.69 15.78
CA VAL A 30 0.12 10.79 15.53
C VAL A 30 0.53 12.04 16.29
N ARG A 31 0.94 11.89 17.56
CA ARG A 31 1.40 12.99 18.39
C ARG A 31 2.50 13.84 17.74
N VAL A 32 3.36 13.25 16.91
CA VAL A 32 4.42 13.97 16.18
C VAL A 32 4.09 14.15 14.70
N GLY A 33 3.26 13.27 14.14
CA GLY A 33 2.91 13.23 12.73
C GLY A 33 2.00 14.40 12.30
N VAL A 34 1.12 14.85 13.19
CA VAL A 34 0.21 15.97 12.91
C VAL A 34 0.93 17.31 12.72
N ASP A 35 2.13 17.47 13.30
CA ASP A 35 2.96 18.66 13.12
C ASP A 35 3.48 18.81 11.69
N PHE A 36 3.45 17.72 10.90
CA PHE A 36 3.80 17.74 9.48
C PHE A 36 2.60 18.01 8.58
N PHE A 37 1.40 18.23 9.11
CA PHE A 37 0.24 18.59 8.31
C PHE A 37 0.17 20.11 8.11
N ALA A 38 -0.07 20.53 6.87
CA ALA A 38 -0.34 21.92 6.54
C ALA A 38 -1.60 22.03 5.68
N ASP A 39 -2.44 23.04 5.97
CA ASP A 39 -3.50 23.43 5.06
C ASP A 39 -2.89 23.96 3.75
N TRP A 40 -3.49 23.58 2.62
CA TRP A 40 -3.12 24.05 1.29
C TRP A 40 -4.09 25.15 0.87
N PRO A 41 -3.70 26.43 0.94
CA PRO A 41 -4.63 27.55 0.86
C PRO A 41 -5.24 27.76 -0.53
N GLU A 42 -4.68 27.13 -1.57
CA GLU A 42 -5.15 27.31 -2.94
C GLU A 42 -6.52 26.69 -3.21
N ARG A 43 -6.95 25.71 -2.41
CA ARG A 43 -8.26 25.07 -2.53
C ARG A 43 -8.90 24.84 -1.16
N PRO A 44 -10.23 25.01 -1.05
CA PRO A 44 -10.93 24.84 0.22
C PRO A 44 -10.83 23.41 0.74
N ASN A 45 -10.74 23.29 2.06
CA ASN A 45 -10.68 22.02 2.78
C ASN A 45 -9.65 21.07 2.19
N SER A 46 -8.45 21.58 1.88
CA SER A 46 -7.35 20.80 1.31
C SER A 46 -6.09 21.04 2.12
N GLY A 47 -5.22 20.05 2.19
CA GLY A 47 -3.96 20.13 2.92
C GLY A 47 -3.10 18.91 2.65
N HIS A 48 -1.82 19.00 2.94
CA HIS A 48 -0.88 17.92 2.66
C HIS A 48 0.03 17.66 3.86
N PHE A 49 0.65 16.48 3.89
CA PHE A 49 1.69 16.19 4.86
C PHE A 49 3.05 16.46 4.26
N LEU A 50 4.00 16.79 5.15
CA LEU A 50 5.38 17.08 4.80
C LEU A 50 5.40 18.20 3.75
N SER A 51 6.00 17.98 2.58
CA SER A 51 6.00 19.00 1.52
C SER A 51 4.84 18.92 0.53
N GLY A 52 4.03 17.86 0.56
CA GLY A 52 3.05 17.56 -0.49
C GLY A 52 3.65 17.24 -1.87
N CYS A 53 4.97 17.22 -2.02
CA CYS A 53 5.70 17.11 -3.27
C CYS A 53 6.29 15.73 -3.53
N HIS A 54 6.59 14.96 -2.48
CA HIS A 54 7.34 13.71 -2.64
C HIS A 54 6.53 12.65 -3.40
N TRP A 55 7.15 12.17 -4.49
CA TRP A 55 6.90 10.96 -5.28
C TRP A 55 5.49 10.39 -5.20
N TYR A 56 4.73 10.52 -6.29
CA TYR A 56 3.41 9.88 -6.49
C TYR A 56 2.35 10.17 -5.42
N GLY A 57 2.56 11.20 -4.58
CA GLY A 57 1.67 11.56 -3.47
C GLY A 57 1.90 10.73 -2.19
N LEU A 58 2.98 9.94 -2.12
CA LEU A 58 3.23 8.97 -1.05
C LEU A 58 3.33 9.62 0.34
N GLU A 59 4.00 10.78 0.43
CA GLU A 59 4.20 11.44 1.71
C GLU A 59 2.91 12.02 2.31
N THR A 60 1.89 12.24 1.49
CA THR A 60 0.58 12.70 1.95
C THR A 60 -0.36 11.53 2.22
N ILE A 61 -0.39 10.52 1.35
CA ILE A 61 -1.35 9.41 1.49
C ILE A 61 -1.04 8.48 2.65
N GLY A 62 0.25 8.23 2.95
CA GLY A 62 0.67 7.35 4.04
C GLY A 62 0.15 7.84 5.41
N PRO A 63 0.52 9.07 5.83
CA PRO A 63 -0.05 9.74 6.98
C PRO A 63 -1.58 9.77 6.99
N ALA A 64 -2.21 10.21 5.90
CA ALA A 64 -3.66 10.31 5.81
C ALA A 64 -4.37 8.96 6.06
N PHE A 65 -3.79 7.87 5.52
CA PHE A 65 -4.28 6.52 5.74
C PHE A 65 -4.17 6.11 7.22
N ALA A 66 -3.03 6.37 7.86
CA ALA A 66 -2.84 6.08 9.29
C ALA A 66 -3.84 6.84 10.17
N LEU A 67 -4.07 8.14 9.90
CA LEU A 67 -5.05 8.94 10.63
C LEU A 67 -6.47 8.40 10.44
N ALA A 68 -6.84 8.06 9.20
CA ALA A 68 -8.16 7.51 8.91
C ALA A 68 -8.40 6.20 9.68
N VAL A 69 -7.46 5.25 9.63
CA VAL A 69 -7.56 3.98 10.35
C VAL A 69 -7.66 4.21 11.86
N ALA A 70 -6.74 4.96 12.47
CA ALA A 70 -6.77 5.22 13.91
C ALA A 70 -8.08 5.86 14.36
N SER A 71 -8.61 6.81 13.58
CA SER A 71 -9.84 7.51 13.90
C SER A 71 -11.10 6.63 13.86
N THR A 72 -11.04 5.45 13.24
CA THR A 72 -12.17 4.51 13.22
C THR A 72 -12.26 3.64 14.47
N SER A 73 -11.17 3.49 15.22
CA SER A 73 -11.18 2.72 16.47
C SER A 73 -11.91 3.47 17.58
N ASN A 74 -12.74 2.75 18.34
CA ASN A 74 -13.36 3.27 19.55
C ASN A 74 -12.40 3.25 20.76
N GLU A 75 -11.27 2.55 20.64
CA GLU A 75 -10.23 2.51 21.66
C GLU A 75 -9.17 3.60 21.48
N PHE A 76 -9.28 4.43 20.43
CA PHE A 76 -8.34 5.52 20.17
C PHE A 76 -8.30 6.52 21.33
N ASP A 77 -7.11 6.71 21.90
CA ASP A 77 -6.85 7.64 22.99
C ASP A 77 -6.35 9.00 22.47
N GLY A 78 -7.30 9.92 22.30
CA GLY A 78 -7.01 11.29 21.91
C GLY A 78 -6.15 12.08 22.90
N LYS A 79 -6.05 11.66 24.18
CA LYS A 79 -5.15 12.30 25.16
C LYS A 79 -3.70 11.93 24.88
N THR A 80 -3.43 10.65 24.64
CA THR A 80 -2.08 10.18 24.27
C THR A 80 -1.65 10.76 22.92
N ALA A 81 -2.55 10.78 21.94
CA ALA A 81 -2.28 11.31 20.61
C ALA A 81 -2.18 12.86 20.57
N GLY A 82 -2.73 13.56 21.56
CA GLY A 82 -2.78 15.03 21.61
C GLY A 82 -3.79 15.66 20.63
N VAL A 83 -4.65 14.86 20.01
CA VAL A 83 -5.59 15.27 18.96
C VAL A 83 -6.84 14.38 19.00
N SER A 84 -8.00 14.94 18.67
CA SER A 84 -9.27 14.19 18.64
C SER A 84 -9.44 13.35 17.37
N ARG A 85 -10.30 12.33 17.44
CA ARG A 85 -10.72 11.52 16.28
C ARG A 85 -11.27 12.40 15.15
N ASP A 86 -12.05 13.42 15.48
CA ASP A 86 -12.67 14.31 14.49
C ASP A 86 -11.65 15.12 13.72
N GLN A 87 -10.61 15.61 14.39
CA GLN A 87 -9.48 16.31 13.77
C GLN A 87 -8.65 15.37 12.88
N LEU A 88 -8.43 14.11 13.30
CA LEU A 88 -7.76 13.11 12.46
C LEU A 88 -8.47 12.88 11.14
N GLN A 89 -9.78 12.69 11.21
CA GLN A 89 -10.63 12.50 10.04
C GLN A 89 -10.65 13.74 9.14
N GLU A 90 -10.68 14.95 9.72
CA GLU A 90 -10.61 16.19 8.96
C GLU A 90 -9.31 16.30 8.18
N MET A 91 -8.16 16.09 8.83
CA MET A 91 -6.85 16.09 8.16
C MET A 91 -6.75 15.03 7.07
N ALA A 92 -7.25 13.81 7.31
CA ALA A 92 -7.27 12.76 6.31
C ALA A 92 -8.11 13.13 5.08
N ILE A 93 -9.27 13.77 5.26
CA ILE A 93 -10.13 14.23 4.17
C ILE A 93 -9.47 15.38 3.40
N LYS A 94 -8.86 16.35 4.10
CA LYS A 94 -8.10 17.43 3.47
C LYS A 94 -6.94 16.90 2.62
N ALA A 95 -6.24 15.87 3.09
CA ALA A 95 -5.20 15.16 2.35
C ALA A 95 -5.72 14.45 1.10
N VAL A 96 -6.86 13.76 1.20
CA VAL A 96 -7.55 13.16 0.04
C VAL A 96 -7.87 14.22 -1.01
N ARG A 97 -8.41 15.38 -0.58
CA ARG A 97 -8.77 16.48 -1.49
C ARG A 97 -7.54 17.09 -2.16
N TYR A 98 -6.48 17.37 -1.40
CA TYR A 98 -5.21 17.84 -1.96
C TYR A 98 -4.67 16.90 -3.04
N LEU A 99 -4.62 15.59 -2.76
CA LEU A 99 -4.18 14.59 -3.72
C LEU A 99 -5.10 14.61 -4.95
N CYS A 100 -6.41 14.68 -4.80
CA CYS A 100 -7.29 14.76 -5.96
C CYS A 100 -7.08 16.01 -6.82
N PHE A 101 -6.87 17.17 -6.21
CA PHE A 101 -6.62 18.42 -6.95
C PHE A 101 -5.29 18.38 -7.70
N THR A 102 -4.24 17.86 -7.06
CA THR A 102 -2.89 17.80 -7.63
C THR A 102 -2.63 16.59 -8.53
N HIS A 103 -3.63 15.73 -8.74
CA HIS A 103 -3.57 14.62 -9.70
C HIS A 103 -3.70 15.12 -11.14
N ASP A 104 -3.25 14.31 -12.11
CA ASP A 104 -3.42 14.51 -13.56
C ASP A 104 -4.89 14.70 -13.99
N THR A 105 -5.86 14.22 -13.20
CA THR A 105 -7.30 14.40 -13.46
C THR A 105 -7.90 15.64 -12.76
N GLY A 106 -7.11 16.32 -11.93
CA GLY A 106 -7.51 17.55 -11.24
C GLY A 106 -7.43 18.77 -12.16
N PRO A 107 -7.91 19.95 -11.70
CA PRO A 107 -7.84 21.20 -12.46
C PRO A 107 -6.40 21.52 -12.90
N GLU A 108 -6.19 22.01 -14.12
CA GLU A 108 -4.85 22.23 -14.71
C GLU A 108 -3.93 23.08 -13.82
N ASP A 109 -4.49 24.10 -13.16
CA ASP A 109 -3.78 25.03 -12.28
C ASP A 109 -3.45 24.47 -10.89
N CYS A 110 -4.03 23.34 -10.49
CA CYS A 110 -3.74 22.70 -9.21
C CYS A 110 -2.50 21.80 -9.31
N VAL A 111 -1.32 22.33 -9.01
CA VAL A 111 -0.07 21.55 -8.98
C VAL A 111 0.45 21.38 -7.56
N ARG A 112 1.40 20.44 -7.37
CA ARG A 112 2.15 20.31 -6.12
C ARG A 112 2.93 21.61 -5.84
N PRO A 113 3.25 21.95 -4.58
CA PRO A 113 4.06 23.11 -4.24
C PRO A 113 5.35 23.26 -5.07
N ASP A 114 5.79 24.50 -5.26
CA ASP A 114 6.98 24.87 -6.04
C ASP A 114 8.31 24.59 -5.33
N THR A 115 8.22 24.25 -4.04
CA THR A 115 9.33 23.93 -3.16
C THR A 115 8.90 22.79 -2.23
N GLY A 116 9.86 22.00 -1.74
CA GLY A 116 9.52 20.86 -0.90
C GLY A 116 10.72 20.06 -0.44
N TRP A 117 10.44 18.89 0.12
CA TRP A 117 11.44 17.91 0.52
C TRP A 117 11.55 16.84 -0.58
N GLY A 118 12.77 16.34 -0.79
CA GLY A 118 13.04 15.33 -1.82
C GLY A 118 13.34 15.93 -3.19
N ASP A 119 12.92 15.23 -4.24
CA ASP A 119 13.39 15.48 -5.60
C ASP A 119 12.72 16.70 -6.26
N PRO A 120 13.49 17.75 -6.63
CA PRO A 120 12.95 18.99 -7.21
C PRO A 120 12.19 18.81 -8.52
N ARG A 121 12.37 17.68 -9.23
CA ARG A 121 11.62 17.39 -10.46
C ARG A 121 10.12 17.23 -10.24
N ASN A 122 9.70 17.03 -8.99
CA ASN A 122 8.29 16.91 -8.62
C ASN A 122 7.61 18.25 -8.33
N PHE A 123 8.38 19.31 -8.11
CA PHE A 123 7.84 20.59 -7.65
C PHE A 123 7.08 21.28 -8.78
N GLY A 124 5.92 21.88 -8.48
CA GLY A 124 5.08 22.54 -9.49
C GLY A 124 4.51 21.60 -10.55
N THR A 125 4.46 20.28 -10.29
CA THR A 125 3.93 19.29 -11.23
C THR A 125 2.74 18.54 -10.66
N LYS A 126 2.00 17.86 -11.53
CA LYS A 126 0.95 16.90 -11.15
C LYS A 126 1.56 15.59 -10.67
N TRP A 127 0.83 14.86 -9.82
CA TRP A 127 1.08 13.42 -9.63
C TRP A 127 0.07 12.60 -10.44
N GLY A 128 0.30 11.30 -10.55
CA GLY A 128 -0.44 10.40 -11.45
C GLY A 128 0.47 9.85 -12.54
N GLU A 129 1.50 10.65 -12.87
CA GLU A 129 2.64 10.33 -13.74
C GLU A 129 2.23 9.89 -15.13
N ARG A 130 1.06 10.34 -15.62
CA ARG A 130 0.54 9.95 -16.93
C ARG A 130 1.59 10.23 -18.02
N GLY A 131 1.97 9.19 -18.75
CA GLY A 131 3.00 9.29 -19.79
C GLY A 131 4.44 9.24 -19.26
N GLY A 132 4.62 9.11 -17.95
CA GLY A 132 5.90 8.89 -17.29
C GLY A 132 6.46 7.48 -17.50
N GLY A 133 5.67 6.56 -18.07
CA GLY A 133 6.08 5.19 -18.35
C GLY A 133 5.79 4.24 -17.18
N PHE A 134 5.83 2.94 -17.47
CA PHE A 134 5.30 1.89 -16.60
C PHE A 134 5.78 2.00 -15.14
N PHE A 135 7.09 2.14 -14.91
CA PHE A 135 7.67 2.19 -13.56
C PHE A 135 7.11 3.33 -12.70
N ARG A 136 7.00 4.55 -13.25
CA ARG A 136 6.47 5.72 -12.51
C ARG A 136 4.97 5.59 -12.30
N GLU A 137 4.26 5.19 -13.35
CA GLU A 137 2.80 5.08 -13.32
C GLU A 137 2.32 3.95 -12.41
N SER A 138 3.02 2.81 -12.34
CA SER A 138 2.62 1.65 -11.52
C SER A 138 2.67 2.00 -10.04
N GLN A 139 3.68 2.75 -9.60
CA GLN A 139 3.86 3.20 -8.22
C GLN A 139 2.70 4.05 -7.70
N CYS A 140 1.98 4.76 -8.57
CA CYS A 140 0.76 5.49 -8.19
C CYS A 140 -0.30 4.57 -7.56
N GLY A 141 -0.25 3.24 -7.79
CA GLY A 141 -1.10 2.25 -7.14
C GLY A 141 -1.07 2.32 -5.61
N ARG A 142 0.08 2.71 -5.06
CA ARG A 142 0.31 2.93 -3.62
C ARG A 142 -0.39 4.16 -3.06
N THR A 143 -0.86 5.06 -3.91
CA THR A 143 -1.64 6.24 -3.55
C THR A 143 -3.12 6.04 -3.88
N THR A 144 -3.42 5.46 -5.05
CA THR A 144 -4.81 5.22 -5.47
C THR A 144 -5.51 4.22 -4.54
N ALA A 145 -4.85 3.13 -4.14
CA ALA A 145 -5.50 2.11 -3.33
C ALA A 145 -5.88 2.58 -1.92
N PRO A 146 -5.03 3.32 -1.18
CA PRO A 146 -5.43 3.88 0.11
C PRO A 146 -6.47 5.01 0.02
N LEU A 147 -6.54 5.79 -1.07
CA LEU A 147 -7.63 6.77 -1.27
C LEU A 147 -9.00 6.09 -1.17
N THR A 148 -9.15 4.93 -1.82
CA THR A 148 -10.35 4.10 -1.71
C THR A 148 -10.63 3.72 -0.26
N THR A 149 -9.62 3.20 0.45
CA THR A 149 -9.82 2.76 1.84
C THR A 149 -10.24 3.90 2.75
N ILE A 150 -9.58 5.07 2.67
CA ILE A 150 -9.93 6.26 3.46
C ILE A 150 -11.39 6.67 3.21
N CYS A 151 -11.79 6.76 1.94
CA CYS A 151 -13.15 7.19 1.58
C CYS A 151 -14.23 6.22 2.06
N LEU A 152 -13.92 4.93 2.12
CA LEU A 152 -14.85 3.90 2.60
C LEU A 152 -14.91 3.82 4.13
N LEU A 153 -13.78 4.04 4.81
CA LEU A 153 -13.73 4.14 6.28
C LEU A 153 -14.49 5.38 6.77
N LEU A 154 -14.32 6.50 6.08
CA LEU A 154 -14.87 7.80 6.47
C LEU A 154 -16.11 8.19 5.65
N ARG A 155 -16.83 7.21 5.10
CA ARG A 155 -17.89 7.42 4.10
C ARG A 155 -18.88 8.52 4.48
N ASP A 156 -19.27 8.59 5.75
CA ASP A 156 -20.27 9.56 6.25
C ASP A 156 -19.80 11.00 6.26
N ARG A 157 -18.48 11.22 6.17
CA ARG A 157 -17.85 12.54 6.15
C ARG A 157 -17.34 12.93 4.77
N ILE A 158 -17.36 12.02 3.79
CA ILE A 158 -16.99 12.31 2.42
C ILE A 158 -18.17 12.95 1.69
N ASP A 159 -18.01 14.22 1.34
CA ASP A 159 -18.97 14.97 0.54
C ASP A 159 -19.00 14.47 -0.94
N PRO A 160 -20.07 14.79 -1.69
CA PRO A 160 -20.23 14.33 -3.08
C PRO A 160 -19.14 14.82 -4.05
N GLU A 161 -18.57 16.00 -3.83
CA GLU A 161 -17.50 16.54 -4.66
C GLU A 161 -16.23 15.71 -4.44
N THR A 162 -15.83 15.50 -3.19
CA THR A 162 -14.67 14.67 -2.82
C THR A 162 -14.82 13.24 -3.35
N TRP A 163 -16.01 12.64 -3.20
CA TRP A 163 -16.29 11.31 -3.76
C TRP A 163 -16.09 11.28 -5.29
N SER A 164 -16.61 12.27 -6.00
CA SER A 164 -16.49 12.36 -7.47
C SER A 164 -15.07 12.63 -7.93
N MET A 165 -14.28 13.39 -7.16
CA MET A 165 -12.86 13.59 -7.41
C MET A 165 -12.08 12.28 -7.33
N VAL A 166 -12.27 11.51 -6.24
CA VAL A 166 -11.64 10.20 -6.08
C VAL A 166 -12.11 9.24 -7.17
N ALA A 167 -13.39 9.25 -7.55
CA ALA A 167 -13.91 8.43 -8.65
C ALA A 167 -13.13 8.66 -9.96
N ARG A 168 -12.79 9.91 -10.28
CA ARG A 168 -12.01 10.26 -11.49
C ARG A 168 -10.57 9.74 -11.41
N VAL A 169 -9.93 9.87 -10.25
CA VAL A 169 -8.58 9.32 -10.02
C VAL A 169 -8.57 7.79 -10.18
N GLN A 170 -9.56 7.11 -9.61
CA GLN A 170 -9.68 5.65 -9.72
C GLN A 170 -9.96 5.20 -11.16
N ALA A 171 -10.84 5.90 -11.88
CA ALA A 171 -11.17 5.58 -13.27
C ALA A 171 -9.95 5.79 -14.17
N ASP A 172 -9.21 6.88 -13.99
CA ASP A 172 -7.95 7.12 -14.70
C ASP A 172 -6.94 5.99 -14.53
N TYR A 173 -6.71 5.55 -13.29
CA TYR A 173 -5.78 4.47 -13.01
C TYR A 173 -6.26 3.15 -13.61
N ALA A 174 -7.55 2.85 -13.45
CA ALA A 174 -8.16 1.64 -13.99
C ALA A 174 -8.17 1.62 -15.52
N ASP A 175 -8.38 2.74 -16.22
CA ASP A 175 -8.36 2.78 -17.68
C ASP A 175 -6.95 2.53 -18.23
N ARG A 176 -5.94 3.12 -17.60
CA ARG A 176 -4.53 2.96 -18.01
C ARG A 176 -4.03 1.54 -17.82
N PHE A 177 -4.25 0.97 -16.64
CA PHE A 177 -3.74 -0.37 -16.32
C PHE A 177 -4.72 -1.48 -16.70
N GLY A 178 -6.01 -1.17 -16.84
CA GLY A 178 -7.11 -2.03 -17.28
C GLY A 178 -6.99 -2.58 -18.70
N SER A 179 -6.11 -2.00 -19.50
CA SER A 179 -5.81 -2.42 -20.86
C SER A 179 -4.36 -2.91 -21.03
N MET A 180 -3.54 -2.80 -19.98
CA MET A 180 -2.12 -3.13 -20.03
C MET A 180 -1.87 -4.57 -19.55
N PRO A 181 -1.07 -5.38 -20.27
CA PRO A 181 -0.65 -6.67 -19.76
C PRO A 181 0.39 -6.52 -18.63
N PRO A 182 0.40 -7.42 -17.63
CA PRO A 182 1.45 -7.47 -16.62
C PRO A 182 2.86 -7.58 -17.19
N ARG A 183 3.83 -6.91 -16.56
CA ARG A 183 5.22 -6.92 -17.02
C ARG A 183 5.96 -8.16 -16.54
N SER A 184 6.88 -8.63 -17.38
CA SER A 184 7.82 -9.70 -17.04
C SER A 184 9.20 -9.09 -16.79
N GLY A 185 9.90 -9.60 -15.79
CA GLY A 185 11.30 -9.31 -15.51
C GLY A 185 11.72 -10.15 -14.32
N VAL A 186 12.86 -10.83 -14.43
CA VAL A 186 13.29 -11.84 -13.45
C VAL A 186 14.69 -11.54 -12.94
N TYR A 187 15.63 -11.28 -13.86
CA TYR A 187 17.03 -10.99 -13.56
C TYR A 187 17.27 -9.48 -13.58
N ILE A 188 18.12 -9.00 -12.66
CA ILE A 188 18.53 -7.60 -12.45
C ILE A 188 17.40 -6.65 -12.03
N ASP A 189 16.22 -6.80 -12.60
CA ASP A 189 15.07 -5.92 -12.46
C ASP A 189 13.78 -6.76 -12.45
N THR A 190 13.50 -7.38 -11.31
CA THR A 190 12.25 -8.12 -11.12
C THR A 190 11.05 -7.20 -11.30
N GLN A 191 10.01 -7.66 -11.98
CA GLN A 191 8.74 -6.92 -12.07
C GLN A 191 7.74 -7.32 -10.98
N MET A 192 8.21 -8.03 -9.94
CA MET A 192 7.37 -8.47 -8.81
C MET A 192 6.73 -7.28 -8.11
N GLU A 193 7.51 -6.26 -7.77
CA GLU A 193 7.02 -5.14 -6.96
C GLU A 193 6.05 -4.26 -7.76
N GLU A 194 6.40 -3.92 -9.01
CA GLU A 194 5.58 -3.12 -9.91
C GLU A 194 4.25 -3.80 -10.22
N ASN A 195 4.27 -5.11 -10.50
CA ASN A 195 3.03 -5.85 -10.70
C ASN A 195 2.17 -5.86 -9.42
N GLY A 196 2.80 -5.91 -8.25
CA GLY A 196 2.12 -5.80 -6.95
C GLY A 196 1.50 -4.43 -6.69
N TRP A 197 2.22 -3.33 -6.98
CA TRP A 197 1.69 -1.96 -6.93
C TRP A 197 0.47 -1.80 -7.84
N THR A 198 0.57 -2.28 -9.09
CA THR A 198 -0.51 -2.21 -10.06
C THR A 198 -1.72 -3.03 -9.64
N ALA A 199 -1.52 -4.24 -9.10
CA ALA A 199 -2.60 -5.05 -8.55
C ALA A 199 -3.32 -4.33 -7.40
N ASP A 200 -2.58 -3.74 -6.46
CA ASP A 200 -3.15 -3.00 -5.32
C ASP A 200 -3.98 -1.80 -5.79
N GLY A 201 -3.45 -1.02 -6.74
CA GLY A 201 -4.14 0.12 -7.35
C GLY A 201 -5.42 -0.26 -8.08
N LEU A 202 -5.39 -1.31 -8.92
CA LEU A 202 -6.57 -1.80 -9.63
C LEU A 202 -7.64 -2.30 -8.66
N VAL A 203 -7.24 -3.01 -7.59
CA VAL A 203 -8.15 -3.42 -6.51
C VAL A 203 -8.80 -2.21 -5.88
N GLY A 204 -8.02 -1.19 -5.52
CA GLY A 204 -8.55 0.09 -5.04
C GLY A 204 -9.59 0.68 -6.00
N ALA A 205 -9.32 0.66 -7.30
CA ALA A 205 -10.20 1.27 -8.28
C ALA A 205 -11.51 0.51 -8.48
N HIS A 206 -11.49 -0.80 -8.77
CA HIS A 206 -12.72 -1.57 -8.97
C HIS A 206 -13.54 -1.70 -7.68
N LEU A 207 -12.88 -1.71 -6.51
CA LEU A 207 -13.55 -1.59 -5.21
C LEU A 207 -14.02 -0.19 -4.86
N PHE A 208 -13.69 0.86 -5.61
CA PHE A 208 -14.33 2.18 -5.44
C PHE A 208 -15.47 2.36 -6.44
N LEU A 209 -15.29 1.85 -7.65
CA LEU A 209 -16.15 2.02 -8.81
C LEU A 209 -17.07 0.81 -9.08
N GLU A 210 -17.65 0.13 -8.08
CA GLU A 210 -18.31 -1.19 -8.31
C GLU A 210 -19.57 -1.21 -9.17
N ASN A 211 -20.11 -0.03 -9.46
CA ASN A 211 -21.27 0.13 -10.31
C ASN A 211 -20.89 0.67 -11.70
N HIS A 212 -19.58 0.78 -11.98
CA HIS A 212 -19.11 1.18 -13.29
C HIS A 212 -19.30 0.02 -14.28
N PRO A 213 -19.66 0.28 -15.55
CA PRO A 213 -19.85 -0.79 -16.53
C PRO A 213 -18.62 -1.69 -16.73
N GLU A 214 -17.42 -1.13 -16.56
CA GLU A 214 -16.14 -1.82 -16.75
C GLU A 214 -15.61 -2.53 -15.48
N THR A 215 -16.31 -2.47 -14.34
CA THR A 215 -15.80 -3.00 -13.06
C THR A 215 -15.38 -4.46 -13.16
N ASP A 216 -16.22 -5.30 -13.76
CA ASP A 216 -15.96 -6.74 -13.85
C ASP A 216 -14.72 -7.03 -14.71
N ALA A 217 -14.49 -6.22 -15.75
CA ALA A 217 -13.28 -6.31 -16.58
C ALA A 217 -12.03 -5.90 -15.80
N TRP A 218 -12.09 -4.82 -15.02
CA TRP A 218 -11.00 -4.38 -14.16
C TRP A 218 -10.70 -5.38 -13.03
N GLU A 219 -11.72 -6.03 -12.48
CA GLU A 219 -11.56 -7.08 -11.47
C GLU A 219 -10.90 -8.34 -12.06
N ALA A 220 -11.34 -8.81 -13.22
CA ALA A 220 -10.71 -9.93 -13.91
C ALA A 220 -9.22 -9.63 -14.22
N LEU A 221 -8.91 -8.39 -14.61
CA LEU A 221 -7.53 -8.01 -14.86
C LEU A 221 -6.73 -7.87 -13.57
N SER A 222 -7.29 -7.31 -12.50
CA SER A 222 -6.58 -7.18 -11.22
C SER A 222 -6.14 -8.55 -10.71
N ARG A 223 -6.98 -9.59 -10.87
CA ARG A 223 -6.62 -10.99 -10.57
C ARG A 223 -5.44 -11.50 -11.41
N ARG A 224 -5.37 -11.13 -12.69
CA ARG A 224 -4.20 -11.43 -13.54
C ARG A 224 -2.94 -10.74 -13.03
N TRP A 225 -3.01 -9.47 -12.64
CA TRP A 225 -1.87 -8.76 -12.04
C TRP A 225 -1.43 -9.39 -10.73
N MET A 226 -2.37 -9.81 -9.87
CA MET A 226 -2.07 -10.55 -8.64
C MET A 226 -1.30 -11.83 -8.95
N PHE A 227 -1.77 -12.65 -9.89
CA PHE A 227 -1.04 -13.86 -10.28
C PHE A 227 0.39 -13.52 -10.75
N SER A 228 0.51 -12.54 -11.64
CA SER A 228 1.77 -12.12 -12.23
C SER A 228 2.76 -11.47 -11.25
N THR A 229 2.36 -11.08 -10.04
CA THR A 229 3.30 -10.65 -8.99
C THR A 229 4.32 -11.75 -8.68
N CYS A 230 3.89 -13.01 -8.65
CA CYS A 230 4.70 -14.15 -8.17
C CYS A 230 4.78 -15.28 -9.20
N ALA A 231 4.74 -14.97 -10.50
CA ALA A 231 4.76 -15.97 -11.56
C ALA A 231 6.17 -16.56 -11.72
N ALA A 232 6.27 -17.88 -11.66
CA ALA A 232 7.51 -18.65 -11.70
C ALA A 232 7.64 -19.45 -13.02
N PRO A 233 8.88 -19.78 -13.45
CA PRO A 233 9.08 -20.55 -14.68
C PRO A 233 8.32 -21.88 -14.75
N GLN A 234 8.14 -22.54 -13.60
CA GLN A 234 7.40 -23.80 -13.48
C GLN A 234 5.92 -23.65 -13.82
N ASP A 235 5.35 -22.45 -13.62
CA ASP A 235 3.93 -22.20 -13.87
C ASP A 235 3.59 -22.30 -15.37
N ALA A 236 4.57 -22.06 -16.26
CA ALA A 236 4.38 -22.12 -17.71
C ALA A 236 4.01 -23.52 -18.24
N GLY A 237 4.27 -24.57 -17.45
CA GLY A 237 3.88 -25.96 -17.75
C GLY A 237 2.71 -26.49 -16.92
N ASN A 238 2.15 -25.70 -16.00
CA ASN A 238 1.18 -26.18 -15.03
C ASN A 238 -0.26 -26.01 -15.55
N GLU A 239 -0.94 -27.11 -15.87
CA GLU A 239 -2.33 -27.09 -16.38
C GLU A 239 -3.40 -27.15 -15.26
N ALA A 240 -2.99 -27.07 -13.99
CA ALA A 240 -3.94 -27.05 -12.89
C ALA A 240 -4.92 -25.86 -13.00
N PRO A 241 -6.21 -26.05 -12.67
CA PRO A 241 -7.17 -24.97 -12.63
C PRO A 241 -6.83 -23.97 -11.52
N LEU A 242 -6.98 -22.68 -11.81
CA LEU A 242 -6.83 -21.59 -10.86
C LEU A 242 -7.84 -20.48 -11.17
N GLY A 243 -8.81 -20.30 -10.29
CA GLY A 243 -9.91 -19.36 -10.54
C GLY A 243 -10.69 -19.76 -11.79
N ASP A 244 -10.80 -18.82 -12.73
CA ASP A 244 -11.52 -19.00 -14.00
C ASP A 244 -10.59 -19.40 -15.16
N SER A 245 -9.33 -19.78 -14.86
CA SER A 245 -8.29 -20.10 -15.84
C SER A 245 -7.47 -21.32 -15.40
N THR A 246 -6.35 -21.58 -16.08
CA THR A 246 -5.29 -22.48 -15.63
C THR A 246 -4.07 -21.66 -15.22
N VAL A 247 -3.21 -22.24 -14.39
CA VAL A 247 -1.93 -21.63 -14.00
C VAL A 247 -1.13 -21.23 -15.25
N ARG A 248 -0.91 -22.16 -16.18
CA ARG A 248 -0.25 -21.91 -17.47
C ARG A 248 -0.94 -20.80 -18.28
N GLY A 249 -2.27 -20.77 -18.28
CA GLY A 249 -3.06 -19.74 -18.95
C GLY A 249 -2.80 -18.34 -18.39
N LEU A 250 -2.63 -18.21 -17.07
CA LEU A 250 -2.33 -16.95 -16.40
C LEU A 250 -0.85 -16.54 -16.52
N THR A 251 0.08 -17.50 -16.47
CA THR A 251 1.52 -17.24 -16.64
C THR A 251 1.82 -16.65 -18.00
N HIS A 252 1.31 -17.27 -19.06
CA HIS A 252 1.55 -16.85 -20.44
C HIS A 252 3.06 -16.61 -20.73
N LYS A 253 3.51 -15.34 -20.83
CA LYS A 253 4.92 -14.94 -21.00
C LYS A 253 5.42 -14.03 -19.87
N THR A 254 4.71 -14.02 -18.76
CA THR A 254 5.00 -13.16 -17.62
C THR A 254 5.61 -13.98 -16.50
N LEU A 255 6.89 -13.71 -16.24
CA LEU A 255 7.68 -14.28 -15.16
C LEU A 255 8.27 -13.13 -14.34
N THR A 256 8.19 -13.27 -13.01
CA THR A 256 8.70 -12.28 -12.05
C THR A 256 9.59 -12.86 -10.96
N THR A 257 9.59 -14.19 -10.84
CA THR A 257 10.36 -14.93 -9.83
C THR A 257 11.40 -15.82 -10.49
N LEU A 258 12.49 -16.06 -9.77
CA LEU A 258 13.46 -17.09 -10.09
C LEU A 258 12.84 -18.49 -9.90
N PRO A 259 13.40 -19.55 -10.51
CA PRO A 259 12.90 -20.92 -10.34
C PRO A 259 12.85 -21.40 -8.88
N ASP A 260 13.67 -20.82 -8.01
CA ASP A 260 13.72 -21.13 -6.58
C ASP A 260 12.89 -20.15 -5.75
N TYR A 261 12.01 -19.35 -6.35
CA TYR A 261 11.10 -18.38 -5.70
C TYR A 261 11.77 -17.18 -5.03
N TRP A 262 13.02 -16.90 -5.36
CA TRP A 262 13.63 -15.61 -5.04
C TRP A 262 13.29 -14.54 -6.08
N ALA A 263 13.46 -13.28 -5.69
CA ALA A 263 13.46 -12.15 -6.62
C ALA A 263 14.86 -11.55 -6.72
N GLU A 264 15.35 -11.37 -7.93
CA GLU A 264 16.58 -10.62 -8.19
C GLU A 264 16.23 -9.16 -8.48
N ASN A 265 16.88 -8.25 -7.78
CA ASN A 265 16.78 -6.82 -8.08
C ASN A 265 18.11 -6.14 -7.83
N HIS A 266 18.43 -5.12 -8.63
CA HIS A 266 19.73 -4.44 -8.62
C HIS A 266 20.93 -5.40 -8.73
N GLY A 267 20.75 -6.50 -9.47
CA GLY A 267 21.78 -7.50 -9.74
C GLY A 267 22.11 -8.44 -8.57
N MET A 268 21.24 -8.55 -7.57
CA MET A 268 21.39 -9.48 -6.45
C MET A 268 20.05 -10.11 -6.04
N VAL A 269 20.10 -11.29 -5.41
CA VAL A 269 18.91 -11.84 -4.73
C VAL A 269 18.55 -10.91 -3.58
N HIS A 270 17.36 -10.33 -3.66
CA HIS A 270 17.00 -9.21 -2.82
C HIS A 270 15.82 -9.56 -1.91
N PRO A 271 16.02 -9.72 -0.59
CA PRO A 271 14.95 -10.09 0.35
C PRO A 271 13.81 -9.07 0.40
N SER A 272 14.08 -7.76 0.36
CA SER A 272 13.02 -6.74 0.30
C SER A 272 12.10 -6.89 -0.92
N TYR A 273 12.65 -7.12 -2.11
CA TYR A 273 11.84 -7.31 -3.32
C TYR A 273 11.15 -8.67 -3.30
N THR A 274 11.81 -9.72 -2.82
CA THR A 274 11.18 -11.03 -2.59
C THR A 274 9.98 -10.91 -1.63
N ALA A 275 10.12 -10.11 -0.57
CA ALA A 275 9.05 -9.81 0.37
C ALA A 275 7.88 -9.04 -0.25
N ALA A 276 8.09 -8.29 -1.34
CA ALA A 276 7.01 -7.60 -2.05
C ALA A 276 5.93 -8.59 -2.54
N GLY A 277 6.34 -9.78 -3.00
CA GLY A 277 5.43 -10.83 -3.47
C GLY A 277 4.43 -11.30 -2.41
N VAL A 278 4.81 -11.24 -1.13
CA VAL A 278 3.96 -11.60 0.01
C VAL A 278 3.26 -10.37 0.59
N TYR A 279 3.98 -9.26 0.73
CA TYR A 279 3.54 -8.00 1.33
C TYR A 279 2.25 -7.44 0.72
N PHE A 280 2.13 -7.43 -0.62
CA PHE A 280 0.92 -6.92 -1.27
C PHE A 280 -0.32 -7.76 -1.00
N SER A 281 -0.16 -9.02 -0.59
CA SER A 281 -1.28 -9.88 -0.20
C SER A 281 -2.03 -9.31 1.01
N VAL A 282 -1.32 -8.69 1.97
CA VAL A 282 -1.99 -8.02 3.11
C VAL A 282 -2.79 -6.82 2.63
N HIS A 283 -2.18 -5.98 1.78
CA HIS A 283 -2.80 -4.75 1.32
C HIS A 283 -4.09 -5.02 0.56
N ILE A 284 -3.99 -5.90 -0.45
CA ILE A 284 -5.11 -6.31 -1.27
C ILE A 284 -6.13 -7.09 -0.45
N GLY A 285 -5.67 -8.08 0.33
CA GLY A 285 -6.53 -8.98 1.10
C GLY A 285 -7.32 -8.23 2.18
N CYS A 286 -6.68 -7.34 2.93
CA CYS A 286 -7.38 -6.48 3.89
C CYS A 286 -8.45 -5.63 3.20
N ARG A 287 -8.15 -5.01 2.04
CA ARG A 287 -9.12 -4.15 1.35
C ARG A 287 -10.32 -4.93 0.80
N LEU A 288 -10.09 -6.11 0.24
CA LEU A 288 -11.16 -7.02 -0.18
C LEU A 288 -12.05 -7.38 1.02
N ARG A 289 -11.45 -7.80 2.14
CA ARG A 289 -12.16 -8.19 3.36
C ARG A 289 -12.91 -7.04 4.03
N LEU A 290 -12.36 -5.82 4.01
CA LEU A 290 -13.06 -4.60 4.49
C LEU A 290 -14.37 -4.36 3.74
N LEU A 291 -14.51 -4.85 2.51
CA LEU A 291 -15.77 -4.78 1.75
C LEU A 291 -16.54 -6.10 1.70
N GLY A 292 -16.14 -7.09 2.51
CA GLY A 292 -16.78 -8.40 2.56
C GLY A 292 -16.60 -9.22 1.29
N ARG A 293 -15.51 -8.99 0.54
CA ARG A 293 -15.12 -9.80 -0.63
C ARG A 293 -14.23 -10.96 -0.20
N ASP A 294 -14.33 -12.06 -0.93
CA ASP A 294 -13.43 -13.20 -0.77
C ASP A 294 -12.07 -12.91 -1.40
N LEU A 295 -11.06 -13.67 -0.96
CA LEU A 295 -9.72 -13.59 -1.52
C LEU A 295 -9.66 -14.43 -2.80
N PRO A 296 -9.30 -13.84 -3.95
CA PRO A 296 -9.12 -14.62 -5.17
C PRO A 296 -7.88 -15.52 -5.02
N PRO A 297 -7.90 -16.77 -5.52
CA PRO A 297 -6.78 -17.69 -5.37
C PRO A 297 -5.49 -17.19 -6.05
N GLU A 298 -5.62 -16.34 -7.09
CA GLU A 298 -4.50 -15.68 -7.75
C GLU A 298 -3.69 -14.78 -6.81
N LEU A 299 -4.33 -14.25 -5.75
CA LEU A 299 -3.66 -13.46 -4.72
C LEU A 299 -2.74 -14.28 -3.84
N LEU A 300 -2.94 -15.60 -3.77
CA LEU A 300 -2.18 -16.49 -2.87
C LEU A 300 -1.16 -17.34 -3.63
N TRP A 301 -1.24 -17.38 -4.96
CA TRP A 301 -0.40 -18.22 -5.82
C TRP A 301 1.10 -17.98 -5.61
N ASN A 302 1.87 -19.03 -5.35
CA ASN A 302 3.31 -19.02 -5.05
C ASN A 302 3.79 -18.23 -3.81
N ARG A 303 2.92 -17.51 -3.08
CA ARG A 303 3.37 -16.69 -1.94
C ARG A 303 3.90 -17.49 -0.76
N GLN A 304 3.32 -18.67 -0.50
CA GLN A 304 3.81 -19.51 0.58
C GLN A 304 5.28 -19.92 0.32
N GLN A 305 5.59 -20.32 -0.92
CA GLN A 305 6.95 -20.73 -1.31
C GLN A 305 7.95 -19.56 -1.20
N ILE A 306 7.54 -18.36 -1.64
CA ILE A 306 8.31 -17.12 -1.45
C ILE A 306 8.54 -16.84 0.04
N TYR A 307 7.52 -17.04 0.87
CA TYR A 307 7.64 -16.78 2.31
C TYR A 307 8.56 -17.78 3.02
N GLU A 308 8.50 -19.06 2.66
CA GLU A 308 9.41 -20.09 3.18
C GLU A 308 10.88 -19.71 2.94
N ASN A 309 11.20 -19.17 1.76
CA ASN A 309 12.52 -18.63 1.46
C ASN A 309 12.90 -17.46 2.36
N LEU A 310 11.99 -16.49 2.53
CA LEU A 310 12.24 -15.32 3.37
C LEU A 310 12.54 -15.70 4.82
N LYS A 311 11.89 -16.74 5.36
CA LYS A 311 12.15 -17.23 6.72
C LYS A 311 13.62 -17.63 6.91
N ILE A 312 14.24 -18.27 5.90
CA ILE A 312 15.63 -18.74 5.97
C ILE A 312 16.60 -17.58 6.22
N VAL A 313 16.33 -16.42 5.64
CA VAL A 313 17.19 -15.23 5.75
C VAL A 313 16.69 -14.22 6.79
N THR A 314 15.63 -14.56 7.53
CA THR A 314 15.10 -13.68 8.57
C THR A 314 15.83 -13.92 9.88
N ASP A 315 16.37 -12.86 10.48
CA ASP A 315 17.07 -12.96 11.75
C ASP A 315 16.12 -13.15 12.94
N GLY A 316 16.69 -13.33 14.13
CA GLY A 316 15.93 -13.52 15.36
C GLY A 316 15.00 -12.35 15.73
N GLY A 317 15.25 -11.15 15.22
CA GLY A 317 14.43 -9.96 15.41
C GLY A 317 13.29 -9.81 14.40
N GLY A 318 13.17 -10.71 13.42
CA GLY A 318 12.17 -10.61 12.36
C GLY A 318 12.62 -9.76 11.16
N TYR A 319 13.92 -9.50 10.99
CA TYR A 319 14.43 -8.71 9.86
C TYR A 319 14.97 -9.63 8.76
N PRO A 320 14.40 -9.60 7.53
CA PRO A 320 15.00 -10.28 6.38
C PRO A 320 16.36 -9.65 6.04
N GLN A 321 17.42 -10.46 6.08
CA GLN A 321 18.80 -10.02 5.87
C GLN A 321 19.27 -10.34 4.46
N ALA A 322 19.94 -9.37 3.82
CA ALA A 322 20.56 -9.59 2.52
C ALA A 322 21.87 -10.38 2.68
N VAL A 323 22.00 -11.49 1.96
CA VAL A 323 23.16 -12.41 2.07
C VAL A 323 24.33 -11.97 1.17
N GLN A 324 24.05 -11.23 0.08
CA GLN A 324 25.02 -10.84 -0.95
C GLN A 324 25.51 -9.38 -0.83
N GLY A 325 25.19 -8.71 0.27
CA GLY A 325 25.33 -7.26 0.42
C GLY A 325 23.98 -6.54 0.26
N MET A 326 23.92 -5.25 0.59
CA MET A 326 22.68 -4.47 0.53
C MET A 326 22.98 -3.03 0.07
N ASP A 327 22.15 -2.52 -0.82
CA ASP A 327 22.11 -1.12 -1.28
C ASP A 327 21.09 -0.26 -0.49
N TRP A 328 20.33 -0.91 0.39
CA TRP A 328 19.42 -0.31 1.38
C TRP A 328 20.00 -0.38 2.80
N PRO A 329 19.42 0.34 3.78
CA PRO A 329 19.80 0.17 5.18
C PRO A 329 19.66 -1.29 5.65
N TYR A 330 20.75 -1.87 6.15
CA TYR A 330 20.80 -3.24 6.69
C TYR A 330 19.77 -3.49 7.81
N LEU A 331 19.52 -2.48 8.64
CA LEU A 331 18.52 -2.51 9.69
C LEU A 331 17.41 -1.51 9.35
N PRO A 332 16.30 -1.97 8.73
CA PRO A 332 15.18 -1.09 8.49
C PRO A 332 14.53 -0.65 9.81
N SER A 333 13.94 0.54 9.80
CA SER A 333 13.26 1.12 10.97
C SER A 333 12.11 0.26 11.49
N VAL A 334 11.53 -0.59 10.63
CA VAL A 334 10.49 -1.58 10.93
C VAL A 334 10.86 -2.95 10.37
N GLY A 335 10.54 -4.02 11.09
CA GLY A 335 10.95 -5.41 10.83
C GLY A 335 10.03 -6.18 9.91
N ARG A 336 9.61 -5.55 8.80
CA ARG A 336 8.76 -6.16 7.74
C ARG A 336 7.58 -6.95 8.31
N GLU A 337 6.99 -6.46 9.40
CA GLU A 337 5.96 -7.14 10.19
C GLU A 337 4.74 -7.48 9.33
N SER A 338 4.44 -6.65 8.34
CA SER A 338 3.38 -6.88 7.36
C SER A 338 3.57 -8.15 6.53
N THR A 339 4.81 -8.50 6.16
CA THR A 339 5.11 -9.74 5.44
C THR A 339 4.83 -10.95 6.31
N HIS A 340 5.29 -10.92 7.57
CA HIS A 340 5.02 -11.97 8.55
C HIS A 340 3.52 -12.07 8.89
N ALA A 341 2.82 -10.92 8.99
CA ALA A 341 1.38 -10.87 9.19
C ALA A 341 0.63 -11.56 8.05
N ALA A 342 1.04 -11.33 6.81
CA ALA A 342 0.45 -11.98 5.64
C ALA A 342 0.52 -13.50 5.76
N ALA A 343 1.70 -14.02 6.08
CA ALA A 343 1.91 -15.45 6.15
C ALA A 343 1.20 -16.09 7.34
N SER A 344 1.22 -15.42 8.50
CA SER A 344 0.47 -15.84 9.68
C SER A 344 -1.03 -15.96 9.37
N VAL A 345 -1.62 -14.97 8.71
CA VAL A 345 -3.08 -14.93 8.47
C VAL A 345 -3.51 -15.77 7.27
N PHE A 346 -2.78 -15.73 6.16
CA PHE A 346 -3.21 -16.36 4.92
C PHE A 346 -2.69 -17.79 4.73
N PHE A 347 -1.60 -18.16 5.40
CA PHE A 347 -1.01 -19.50 5.32
C PHE A 347 -1.05 -20.26 6.64
N ASP A 348 -1.65 -19.68 7.70
CA ASP A 348 -1.70 -20.27 9.05
C ASP A 348 -0.30 -20.63 9.59
N ASP A 349 0.70 -19.80 9.28
CA ASP A 349 2.09 -20.04 9.65
C ASP A 349 2.39 -19.53 11.06
N SER A 350 2.58 -20.46 12.00
CA SER A 350 2.88 -20.14 13.41
C SER A 350 4.26 -19.50 13.63
N GLU A 351 5.24 -19.81 12.78
CA GLU A 351 6.57 -19.18 12.86
C GLU A 351 6.46 -17.72 12.40
N ALA A 352 5.67 -17.47 11.35
CA ALA A 352 5.33 -16.12 10.90
C ALA A 352 4.67 -15.30 12.01
N ALA A 353 3.70 -15.87 12.73
CA ALA A 353 3.08 -15.21 13.86
C ALA A 353 4.12 -14.81 14.93
N THR A 354 5.08 -15.69 15.20
CA THR A 354 6.17 -15.43 16.14
C THR A 354 7.11 -14.31 15.64
N LEU A 355 7.52 -14.36 14.38
CA LEU A 355 8.39 -13.34 13.77
C LEU A 355 7.71 -11.97 13.72
N GLN A 356 6.41 -11.92 13.39
CA GLN A 356 5.62 -10.69 13.44
C GLN A 356 5.67 -10.05 14.83
N LEU A 357 5.44 -10.84 15.89
CA LEU A 357 5.43 -10.35 17.27
C LEU A 357 6.80 -9.83 17.71
N ARG A 358 7.89 -10.45 17.25
CA ARG A 358 9.27 -10.01 17.51
C ARG A 358 9.60 -8.71 16.78
N GLY A 359 9.32 -8.64 15.48
CA GLY A 359 9.51 -7.41 14.69
C GLY A 359 8.73 -6.25 15.29
N LEU A 360 7.46 -6.48 15.63
CA LEU A 360 6.60 -5.49 16.28
C LEU A 360 7.17 -5.04 17.63
N HIS A 361 7.65 -5.96 18.45
CA HIS A 361 8.27 -5.61 19.74
C HIS A 361 9.50 -4.70 19.55
N HIS A 362 10.36 -4.98 18.58
CA HIS A 362 11.51 -4.13 18.31
C HIS A 362 11.11 -2.76 17.73
N ALA A 363 10.08 -2.70 16.89
CA ALA A 363 9.53 -1.44 16.39
C ALA A 363 8.95 -0.58 17.52
N GLU A 364 8.24 -1.19 18.48
CA GLU A 364 7.74 -0.51 19.68
C GLU A 364 8.88 0.06 20.54
N LEU A 365 9.93 -0.72 20.78
CA LEU A 365 11.09 -0.27 21.55
C LEU A 365 11.82 0.90 20.88
N ARG A 366 11.98 0.86 19.56
CA ARG A 366 12.57 1.97 18.80
C ARG A 366 11.71 3.22 18.88
N GLN A 367 10.40 3.07 18.70
CA GLN A 367 9.48 4.18 18.76
C GLN A 367 9.49 4.84 20.14
N GLU A 368 9.51 4.03 21.20
CA GLU A 368 9.62 4.50 22.58
C GLU A 368 10.94 5.26 22.80
N GLY A 369 12.07 4.67 22.39
CA GLY A 369 13.39 5.29 22.53
C GLY A 369 13.55 6.61 21.76
N ASN A 370 12.80 6.79 20.68
CA ASN A 370 12.84 7.98 19.83
C ASN A 370 11.66 8.94 20.06
N GLY A 371 10.91 8.80 21.16
CA GLY A 371 9.85 9.73 21.54
C GLY A 371 8.67 9.80 20.55
N GLY A 372 8.31 8.68 19.93
CA GLY A 372 7.19 8.58 18.97
C GLY A 372 7.63 8.41 17.51
N TYR A 373 8.89 8.73 17.18
CA TYR A 373 9.45 8.55 15.85
C TYR A 373 9.99 7.12 15.64
N LEU A 374 9.91 6.58 14.42
CA LEU A 374 10.55 5.28 14.11
C LEU A 374 12.05 5.37 13.89
N VAL A 375 12.55 6.58 13.61
CA VAL A 375 13.97 6.90 13.42
C VAL A 375 14.31 8.06 14.34
N ASP A 376 15.49 8.04 14.93
CA ASP A 376 15.99 9.14 15.75
C ASP A 376 15.95 10.46 14.95
N PRO A 377 15.26 11.51 15.44
CA PRO A 377 15.16 12.79 14.75
C PRO A 377 16.52 13.43 14.43
N GLU A 378 17.55 13.25 15.26
CA GLU A 378 18.89 13.78 15.02
C GLU A 378 19.61 13.01 13.91
N ILE A 379 19.38 11.69 13.81
CA ILE A 379 19.88 10.89 12.68
C ILE A 379 19.16 11.31 11.38
N ALA A 380 17.84 11.51 11.44
CA ALA A 380 17.05 11.95 10.29
C ALA A 380 17.45 13.35 9.78
N LYS A 381 17.94 14.23 10.65
CA LYS A 381 18.48 15.55 10.25
C LYS A 381 19.84 15.45 9.56
N ARG A 382 20.68 14.49 9.94
CA ARG A 382 22.04 14.30 9.37
C ARG A 382 22.06 13.64 8.00
N THR A 383 20.95 13.05 7.60
CA THR A 383 20.75 12.36 6.32
C THR A 383 20.07 13.24 5.27
N ARG A 384 19.87 14.54 5.58
CA ARG A 384 19.32 15.55 4.67
C ARG A 384 20.36 16.14 3.73
#